data_AF-A0A1B7VQX8-F1
#
_entry.id   AF-A0A1B7VQX8-F1
#
_cell.length_a   1.000
_cell.length_b   1.000
_cell.length_c   1.000
_cell.angle_alpha   90.00
_cell.angle_beta   90.00
_cell.angle_gamma   90.00
#
_symmetry.space_group_name_H-M   'P 1'
#
loop_
_entity.id
_entity.type
_entity.pdbx_description
1 polymer ?
#
loop_
_entity_poly.entity_id
_entity_poly.type
_entity_poly.pdbx_seq_one_letter_code
_entity_poly.pdbx_strand_id
1 'polypeptide(L)' 'MLTVMTFNLRYDKPDLGVYQWKKRLGAIASLVQHYKPDLLGTQEGKSH' A
#
# COMPACT_ATOMS: atom_id res chain seq x y z
N MET A 1 -2.45 -14.59 18.48
CA MET A 1 -2.57 -13.15 18.79
C MET A 1 -3.01 -12.47 17.51
N LEU A 2 -3.98 -11.54 17.58
CA LEU A 2 -4.42 -10.75 16.44
C LEU A 2 -3.36 -9.70 16.09
N THR A 3 -2.98 -9.59 14.82
CA THR A 3 -2.05 -8.61 14.28
C THR A 3 -2.75 -7.60 13.38
N VAL A 4 -2.45 -6.32 13.57
CA VAL A 4 -3.11 -5.22 12.85
C VAL A 4 -2.07 -4.32 12.22
N MET A 5 -2.26 -3.99 10.95
CA MET A 5 -1.45 -3.02 10.21
C MET A 5 -2.31 -1.81 9.82
N THR A 6 -1.74 -0.61 9.96
CA THR A 6 -2.24 0.59 9.29
C THR A 6 -1.21 1.06 8.27
N PHE A 7 -1.62 1.27 7.02
CA PHE A 7 -0.70 1.64 5.94
C PHE A 7 -1.33 2.63 4.95
N ASN A 8 -0.79 3.84 4.90
CA ASN A 8 -1.16 4.82 3.89
C ASN A 8 -0.53 4.45 2.54
N LEU A 9 -1.36 4.17 1.54
CA LEU A 9 -0.92 3.69 0.23
C LEU A 9 -0.34 4.80 -0.65
N ARG A 10 -0.68 6.06 -0.34
CA ARG A 10 -0.43 7.24 -1.17
C ARG A 10 -1.02 7.03 -2.56
N TYR A 11 -2.26 7.47 -2.75
CA TYR A 11 -3.09 7.18 -3.92
C TYR A 11 -2.38 7.44 -5.26
N ASP A 12 -2.96 6.88 -6.33
CA ASP A 12 -2.49 7.11 -7.69
C ASP A 12 -2.66 8.58 -8.11
N LYS A 13 -1.61 9.36 -7.86
CA LYS A 13 -1.42 10.72 -8.35
C LYS A 13 -0.36 10.70 -9.46
N PRO A 14 -0.41 11.67 -10.41
CA PRO A 14 0.49 11.73 -11.56
C PRO A 14 1.90 12.18 -11.15
N ASP A 15 2.55 11.40 -10.28
CA ASP A 15 3.92 11.62 -9.87
C ASP A 15 4.88 11.35 -11.03
N LEU A 16 5.98 12.09 -11.07
CA LEU A 16 7.05 11.84 -12.03
C LEU A 16 8.05 10.83 -11.47
N GLY A 17 8.74 10.13 -12.37
CA GLY A 17 9.89 9.30 -12.01
C GLY A 17 9.53 8.02 -11.25
N VAL A 18 10.25 7.75 -10.15
CA VAL A 18 10.21 6.48 -9.42
C VAL A 18 9.07 6.37 -8.41
N TYR A 19 8.44 7.50 -8.04
CA TYR A 19 7.37 7.54 -7.04
C TYR A 19 5.97 7.27 -7.61
N GLN A 20 5.88 7.02 -8.91
CA GLN A 20 4.65 6.64 -9.60
C GLN A 20 3.99 5.43 -8.94
N TRP A 21 2.67 5.49 -8.78
CA TRP A 21 1.87 4.41 -8.22
C TRP A 21 2.16 3.05 -8.87
N LYS A 22 2.17 3.01 -10.21
CA LYS A 22 2.47 1.80 -10.98
C LYS A 22 3.83 1.17 -10.66
N LYS A 23 4.82 1.97 -10.26
CA LYS A 23 6.16 1.49 -9.86
C LYS A 23 6.22 1.07 -8.39
N ARG A 24 5.34 1.60 -7.55
CA ARG A 24 5.28 1.28 -6.11
C ARG A 24 4.33 0.12 -5.78
N LEU A 25 3.36 -0.18 -6.63
CA LEU A 25 2.33 -1.19 -6.36
C LEU A 25 2.92 -2.55 -5.94
N GLY A 26 3.97 -3.02 -6.63
CA GLY A 26 4.65 -4.27 -6.29
C GLY A 26 5.33 -4.23 -4.92
N ALA A 27 5.97 -3.12 -4.57
CA ALA A 27 6.62 -2.94 -3.27
C ALA A 27 5.60 -2.88 -2.12
N ILE A 28 4.49 -2.17 -2.32
CA ILE A 28 3.36 -2.11 -1.37
C ILE A 28 2.80 -3.52 -1.13
N ALA A 29 2.53 -4.27 -2.20
CA ALA A 29 2.01 -5.63 -2.10
C ALA A 29 2.99 -6.56 -1.37
N SER A 30 4.30 -6.44 -1.66
CA SER A 30 5.34 -7.23 -0.99
C SER A 30 5.40 -6.93 0.50
N LEU A 31 5.22 -5.68 0.91
CA LEU A 31 5.16 -5.26 2.31
C LEU A 31 3.99 -5.92 3.05
N VAL A 32 2.79 -5.85 2.48
CA VAL A 32 1.59 -6.48 3.06
C VAL A 32 1.76 -8.00 3.15
N GLN A 33 2.32 -8.64 2.12
CA GLN A 33 2.58 -10.07 2.10
C GLN A 33 3.70 -10.53 3.02
N HIS A 34 4.68 -9.68 3.30
CA HIS A 34 5.77 -9.98 4.22
C HIS A 34 5.26 -10.03 5.66
N TYR A 35 4.50 -9.01 6.07
CA TYR A 35 4.01 -8.90 7.44
C TYR A 35 2.74 -9.71 7.72
N LYS A 36 1.94 -10.03 6.69
CA LYS A 36 0.72 -10.86 6.77
C LYS A 36 -0.20 -10.48 7.96
N PRO A 37 -0.61 -9.21 8.09
CA PRO A 37 -1.49 -8.81 9.19
C PRO A 37 -2.85 -9.49 9.05
N ASP A 38 -3.46 -9.87 10.18
CA ASP A 38 -4.83 -10.42 10.21
C ASP A 38 -5.86 -9.36 9.80
N LEU A 39 -5.58 -8.08 10.10
CA LEU A 39 -6.38 -6.93 9.68
C LEU A 39 -5.51 -5.82 9.11
N LEU A 40 -5.86 -5.33 7.92
CA LEU A 40 -5.21 -4.19 7.27
C LEU A 40 -6.20 -3.02 7.16
N GLY A 41 -5.88 -1.92 7.84
CA GLY A 41 -6.47 -0.61 7.57
C GLY A 41 -5.59 0.17 6.59
N THR A 42 -6.18 0.77 5.57
CA THR A 42 -5.43 1.64 4.64
C THR A 42 -6.02 3.04 4.55
N GLN A 43 -5.19 3.99 4.13
CA GLN A 43 -5.60 5.35 3.78
C GLN A 43 -5.11 5.68 2.38
N GLU A 44 -5.74 6.68 1.75
CA GLU A 44 -5.43 7.08 0.37
C GLU A 44 -5.51 5.90 -0.62
N GLY A 45 -6.35 4.90 -0.36
CA GLY A 45 -6.78 3.97 -1.39
C GLY A 45 -7.74 4.68 -2.33
N LYS A 46 -7.47 4.64 -3.64
CA LYS A 46 -8.36 5.20 -4.66
C LYS A 46 -9.02 4.05 -5.40
N SER A 47 -10.35 3.98 -5.37
CA SER A 47 -11.11 3.12 -6.26
C SER A 47 -10.95 3.67 -7.68
N HIS A 48 -10.56 2.81 -8.61
CA HIS A 48 -10.33 3.15 -10.02
C HIS A 48 -11.27 2.32 -10.87
#